data_AF-A0A382E7Q4-F1
#
_entry.id   AF-A0A382E7Q4-F1
#
_cell.length_a   1.000
_cell.length_b   1.000
_cell.length_c   1.000
_cell.angle_alpha   90.00
_cell.angle_beta   90.00
_cell.angle_gamma   90.00
#
_symmetry.space_group_name_H-M   'P 1'
#
loop_
_entity.id
_entity.type
_entity.pdbx_description
1 polymer ?
#
loop_
_entity_poly.entity_id
_entity_poly.type
_entity_poly.pdbx_seq_one_letter_code
_entity_poly.pdbx_strand_id
1 'polypeptide(L)'
;MVEKIKVALVGIGNCFSGLIQGIEYYRQNPSQQVIGIIHEKLRDYGIYDIDFVAGFDVGENKIGKSINEAIYEYPNMVDWIPKDKMPKTESMIYESP
;
A
#
# COMPACT_ATOMS: atom_id res chain seq x y z
N MET A 1 -1.36 -19.45 -9.52
CA MET A 1 -1.56 -18.11 -8.90
C MET A 1 -2.46 -17.32 -9.82
N VAL A 2 -3.43 -16.60 -9.28
CA VAL A 2 -4.25 -15.69 -10.08
C VAL A 2 -3.40 -14.53 -10.58
N GLU A 3 -3.77 -13.95 -11.72
CA GLU A 3 -3.17 -12.72 -12.19
C GLU A 3 -3.48 -11.59 -11.19
N LYS A 4 -2.46 -10.87 -10.72
CA LYS A 4 -2.64 -9.82 -9.72
C LYS A 4 -3.50 -8.67 -10.25
N ILE A 5 -4.28 -8.06 -9.35
CA ILE A 5 -5.06 -6.87 -9.65
C ILE A 5 -4.11 -5.67 -9.63
N LYS A 6 -3.89 -5.05 -10.78
CA LYS A 6 -3.12 -3.81 -10.90
C LYS A 6 -3.97 -2.63 -10.42
N VAL A 7 -3.49 -1.94 -9.39
CA VAL A 7 -4.19 -0.83 -8.74
C VAL A 7 -3.34 0.43 -8.83
N ALA A 8 -3.95 1.51 -9.32
CA ALA A 8 -3.40 2.86 -9.23
C ALA A 8 -4.06 3.62 -8.06
N LEU A 9 -3.30 4.46 -7.38
CA LEU A 9 -3.71 5.19 -6.19
C LEU A 9 -3.85 6.68 -6.51
N VAL A 10 -4.91 7.33 -6.03
CA VAL A 10 -5.10 8.78 -6.17
C VAL A 10 -5.30 9.40 -4.78
N GLY A 11 -4.37 10.26 -4.38
CA GLY A 11 -4.27 10.83 -3.04
C GLY A 11 -3.64 9.85 -2.04
N ILE A 12 -2.34 9.93 -1.84
CA ILE A 12 -1.53 9.01 -1.02
C ILE A 12 -1.58 9.43 0.46
N GLY A 13 -2.79 9.35 1.03
CA GLY A 13 -3.07 9.68 2.43
C GLY A 13 -2.95 8.51 3.40
N ASN A 14 -3.35 8.74 4.65
CA ASN A 14 -3.40 7.73 5.72
C ASN A 14 -4.21 6.49 5.34
N CYS A 15 -5.26 6.62 4.50
CA CYS A 15 -6.04 5.47 4.03
C CYS A 15 -5.17 4.47 3.25
N PHE A 16 -4.37 4.93 2.28
CA PHE A 16 -3.48 4.05 1.55
C PHE A 16 -2.26 3.64 2.38
N SER A 17 -1.77 4.50 3.26
CA SER A 17 -0.70 4.13 4.20
C SER A 17 -1.13 2.94 5.09
N GLY A 18 -2.34 2.99 5.66
CA GLY A 18 -2.95 1.89 6.41
C GLY A 18 -3.20 0.65 5.57
N LEU A 19 -3.74 0.79 4.35
CA LEU A 19 -3.98 -0.35 3.47
C LEU A 19 -2.67 -1.09 3.12
N ILE A 20 -1.66 -0.36 2.66
CA ILE A 20 -0.39 -0.93 2.21
C ILE A 20 0.37 -1.56 3.37
N GLN A 21 0.50 -0.84 4.49
CA GLN A 21 1.17 -1.37 5.68
C GLN A 21 0.39 -2.52 6.32
N GLY A 22 -0.95 -2.49 6.28
CA GLY A 22 -1.79 -3.57 6.80
C GLY A 22 -1.64 -4.87 5.99
N ILE A 23 -1.61 -4.79 4.66
CA ILE A 23 -1.32 -5.95 3.82
C ILE A 23 0.07 -6.50 4.13
N GLU A 24 1.07 -5.62 4.27
CA GLU A 24 2.44 -6.03 4.59
C GLU A 24 2.54 -6.64 6.00
N TYR A 25 1.82 -6.10 6.99
CA TYR A 25 1.74 -6.67 8.33
C TYR A 25 1.31 -8.14 8.30
N TYR A 26 0.25 -8.47 7.57
CA TYR A 26 -0.19 -9.86 7.47
C TYR A 26 0.75 -10.74 6.62
N ARG A 27 1.47 -10.16 5.64
CA ARG A 27 2.56 -10.89 4.96
C ARG A 27 3.69 -11.27 5.91
N GLN A 28 4.08 -10.35 6.81
CA GLN A 28 5.14 -10.59 7.79
C GLN A 28 4.70 -11.48 8.96
N ASN A 29 3.40 -11.65 9.17
CA ASN A 29 2.82 -12.38 10.29
C ASN A 29 1.80 -13.46 9.82
N PRO A 30 2.24 -14.49 9.07
CA PRO A 30 1.33 -15.46 8.44
C PRO A 30 0.56 -16.35 9.43
N SER A 31 1.00 -16.43 10.70
CA SER A 31 0.29 -17.14 11.75
C SER A 31 -0.85 -16.33 12.38
N GLN A 32 -0.92 -15.02 12.12
CA GLN A 32 -1.97 -14.16 12.64
C GLN A 32 -3.23 -14.29 11.80
N GLN A 33 -4.38 -14.36 12.48
CA GLN A 33 -5.67 -14.29 11.79
C GLN A 33 -5.85 -12.90 11.19
N VAL A 34 -6.23 -12.85 9.91
CA VAL A 34 -6.58 -11.59 9.26
C VAL A 34 -7.91 -11.09 9.81
N ILE A 35 -7.90 -9.90 10.40
CA ILE A 35 -9.09 -9.21 10.94
C ILE A 35 -9.44 -7.97 10.11
N GLY A 36 -10.72 -7.59 10.10
CA GLY A 36 -11.20 -6.39 9.41
C GLY A 36 -11.54 -6.56 7.93
N ILE A 37 -11.46 -7.78 7.40
CA ILE A 37 -11.96 -8.14 6.06
C ILE A 37 -13.25 -8.96 6.17
N ILE A 38 -14.21 -8.71 5.28
CA ILE A 38 -15.50 -9.42 5.28
C ILE A 38 -15.34 -10.84 4.73
N HIS A 39 -14.50 -11.00 3.70
CA HIS A 39 -14.20 -12.28 3.06
C HIS A 39 -12.68 -12.46 2.97
N GLU A 40 -12.18 -13.64 3.35
CA GLU A 40 -10.76 -13.99 3.18
C GLU A 40 -10.36 -13.99 1.70
N LYS A 41 -11.27 -14.47 0.84
CA LYS A 41 -11.18 -14.36 -0.61
C LYS A 41 -12.48 -13.85 -1.20
N LEU A 42 -12.37 -12.89 -2.12
CA LEU A 42 -13.46 -12.47 -2.98
C LEU A 42 -13.26 -13.12 -4.36
N ARG A 43 -14.07 -14.14 -4.67
CA ARG A 43 -13.75 -15.11 -5.73
C ARG A 43 -12.38 -15.75 -5.46
N ASP A 44 -11.45 -15.62 -6.39
CA ASP A 44 -10.11 -16.20 -6.28
C ASP A 44 -9.06 -15.22 -5.73
N TYR A 45 -9.48 -14.00 -5.34
CA TYR A 45 -8.58 -12.92 -4.91
C TYR A 45 -8.58 -12.74 -3.39
N GLY A 46 -7.40 -12.78 -2.79
CA GLY A 46 -7.15 -12.33 -1.43
C GLY A 46 -6.46 -10.97 -1.38
N ILE A 47 -6.19 -10.48 -0.17
CA ILE A 47 -5.51 -9.19 0.07
C ILE A 47 -4.10 -9.13 -0.53
N TYR A 48 -3.46 -10.28 -0.74
CA TYR A 48 -2.10 -10.38 -1.26
C TYR A 48 -2.00 -10.28 -2.78
N ASP A 49 -3.13 -10.37 -3.49
CA ASP A 49 -3.21 -10.34 -4.94
C ASP A 49 -3.32 -8.91 -5.50
N ILE A 50 -3.26 -7.90 -4.62
CA ILE A 50 -3.21 -6.48 -4.98
C ILE A 50 -1.77 -6.11 -5.36
N ASP A 51 -1.60 -5.48 -6.52
CA ASP A 51 -0.35 -4.93 -7.01
C ASP A 51 -0.48 -3.43 -7.25
N PHE A 52 0.22 -2.62 -6.45
CA PHE A 52 0.19 -1.16 -6.55
C PHE A 52 1.18 -0.71 -7.62
N VAL A 53 0.66 -0.25 -8.77
CA VAL A 53 1.46 -0.02 -9.98
C VAL A 53 1.73 1.46 -10.28
N ALA A 54 0.97 2.37 -9.68
CA ALA A 54 1.15 3.82 -9.83
C ALA A 54 0.45 4.56 -8.69
N GLY A 55 0.95 5.74 -8.34
CA GLY A 55 0.25 6.66 -7.45
C GLY A 55 0.23 8.09 -8.00
N PHE A 56 -0.74 8.87 -7.56
CA PHE A 56 -0.95 10.25 -7.97
C PHE A 56 -1.22 11.11 -6.72
N ASP A 57 -0.50 12.22 -6.55
CA ASP A 57 -0.70 13.15 -5.42
C ASP A 57 -0.38 14.60 -5.84
N VAL A 58 -0.71 15.56 -4.99
CA VAL A 58 -0.34 16.98 -5.12
C VAL A 58 0.68 17.41 -4.08
N GLY A 59 0.97 16.56 -3.09
CA GLY A 59 1.97 16.82 -2.06
C GLY A 59 3.38 16.77 -2.64
N GLU A 60 4.06 17.91 -2.67
CA GLU A 60 5.45 18.05 -3.14
C GLU A 60 6.41 17.08 -2.45
N ASN A 61 6.16 16.76 -1.17
CA ASN A 61 6.96 15.83 -0.40
C ASN A 61 6.73 14.36 -0.78
N LYS A 62 5.75 14.05 -1.63
CA LYS A 62 5.40 12.69 -2.09
C LYS A 62 5.69 12.48 -3.56
N ILE A 63 5.52 13.51 -4.38
CA ILE A 63 5.75 13.45 -5.83
C ILE A 63 7.20 13.03 -6.11
N GLY A 64 7.40 12.12 -7.07
CA GLY A 64 8.71 11.62 -7.47
C GLY A 64 9.33 10.59 -6.52
N LYS A 65 8.64 10.21 -5.43
CA LYS A 65 9.04 9.08 -4.57
C LYS A 65 8.38 7.78 -5.02
N SER A 66 8.92 6.66 -4.58
CA SER A 66 8.21 5.38 -4.68
C SER A 66 6.97 5.38 -3.78
N ILE A 67 5.97 4.54 -4.09
CA ILE A 67 4.76 4.39 -3.28
C ILE A 67 5.13 4.10 -1.80
N ASN A 68 6.06 3.18 -1.57
CA ASN A 68 6.42 2.77 -0.20
C ASN A 68 7.28 3.81 0.54
N GLU A 69 7.83 4.80 -0.14
CA GLU A 69 8.42 5.97 0.51
C GLU A 69 7.36 7.01 0.82
N ALA A 70 6.47 7.31 -0.14
CA ALA A 70 5.46 8.35 -0.03
C ALA A 70 4.44 8.11 1.09
N ILE A 71 4.12 6.84 1.42
CA ILE A 71 3.17 6.52 2.50
C ILE A 71 3.65 6.94 3.90
N TYR A 72 4.94 7.22 4.09
CA TYR A 72 5.53 7.71 5.35
C TYR A 72 5.66 9.23 5.42
N GLU A 73 5.33 9.93 4.34
CA GLU A 73 5.50 11.37 4.26
C GLU A 73 4.35 12.08 4.98
N TYR A 74 4.69 13.11 5.76
CA TYR A 74 3.71 13.96 6.43
C TYR A 74 2.64 14.46 5.44
N PRO A 75 1.34 14.54 5.81
CA PRO A 75 0.76 14.32 7.13
C PRO A 75 0.32 12.86 7.40
N ASN A 76 0.88 11.89 6.70
CA ASN A 76 0.61 10.49 7.04
C ASN A 76 1.26 10.14 8.40
N MET A 77 0.52 9.41 9.23
CA MET A 77 0.88 9.06 10.61
C MET A 77 0.80 7.55 10.88
N VAL A 78 0.43 6.74 9.88
CA VAL A 78 0.43 5.28 10.03
C VAL A 78 1.88 4.80 10.10
N ASP A 79 2.19 4.09 11.18
CA ASP A 79 3.51 3.51 11.45
C ASP A 79 3.35 2.11 12.06
N TRP A 80 2.67 1.22 11.33
CA TRP A 80 2.49 -0.18 11.73
C TRP A 80 3.70 -1.02 11.35
N ILE A 81 4.34 -0.68 10.23
CA ILE A 81 5.57 -1.30 9.76
C ILE A 81 6.65 -0.22 9.71
N PRO A 82 7.80 -0.41 10.38
CA PRO A 82 8.93 0.49 10.24
C PRO A 82 9.35 0.65 8.78
N LYS A 83 9.67 1.87 8.34
CA LYS A 83 10.01 2.19 6.94
C LYS A 83 11.14 1.32 6.37
N ASP A 84 12.13 0.96 7.19
CA ASP A 84 13.26 0.11 6.81
C ASP A 84 12.87 -1.37 6.62
N LYS A 85 11.71 -1.79 7.14
CA LYS A 85 11.15 -3.13 6.98
C LYS A 85 10.12 -3.24 5.86
N MET A 86 9.73 -2.13 5.23
CA MET A 86 8.87 -2.19 4.04
C MET A 86 9.66 -2.67 2.82
N PRO A 87 9.06 -3.49 1.95
CA PRO A 87 9.69 -3.87 0.69
C PRO A 87 9.91 -2.63 -0.18
N LYS A 88 10.98 -2.63 -0.97
CA LYS A 88 11.17 -1.59 -1.99
C LYS A 88 10.17 -1.80 -3.13
N THR A 89 9.74 -0.71 -3.74
CA THR A 89 8.87 -0.73 -4.92
C THR A 89 9.38 0.27 -5.95
N GLU A 90 9.28 -0.10 -7.22
CA GLU A 90 9.61 0.77 -8.36
C GLU A 90 8.41 1.61 -8.80
N SER A 91 7.21 1.35 -8.24
CA SER A 91 6.01 2.10 -8.56
C SER A 91 6.10 3.50 -7.97
N MET A 92 5.95 4.51 -8.83
CA MET A 92 6.19 5.92 -8.50
C MET A 92 4.93 6.71 -8.24
N ILE A 93 5.08 7.82 -7.53
CA ILE A 93 4.07 8.88 -7.40
C ILE A 93 4.28 9.95 -8.47
N TYR A 94 3.24 10.21 -9.24
CA TYR A 94 3.17 11.27 -10.25
C TYR A 94 2.38 12.47 -9.73
N GLU A 95 2.71 13.64 -10.24
CA GLU A 95 1.96 14.87 -9.96
C GLU A 95 0.56 14.79 -10.60
N SER A 96 -0.46 15.12 -9.80
CA SER A 96 -1.84 15.28 -10.28
C SER A 96 -2.10 16.72 -10.72
N PRO A 97 -3.11 16.98 -11.57
CA PRO A 97 -3.52 18.34 -11.92
C PRO A 97 -3.88 19.22 -10.72
#